data_AF-A0A2I0ID21-F1
#
_entry.id   AF-A0A2I0ID21-F1
#
_cell.length_a   1.000
_cell.length_b   1.000
_cell.length_c   1.000
_cell.angle_alpha   90.00
_cell.angle_beta   90.00
_cell.angle_gamma   90.00
#
_symmetry.space_group_name_H-M   'P 1'
#
loop_
_entity.id
_entity.type
_entity.pdbx_description
1 polymer ?
#
loop_
_entity_poly.entity_id
_entity_poly.type
_entity_poly.pdbx_seq_one_letter_code
_entity_poly.pdbx_strand_id
1 'polypeptide(L)'
;MYEIKLERWEGYVDWRSRPALVGRHGGMLAAFFVLVVEILENLAYLANASNLVLYLSDYMHQSPSDAANNVTDFMGTAFLLALLGGFLSDAFFTAYHIYLISAAIEFLISRCHNSYR
;
A
#
# COMPACT_ATOMS: atom_id res chain seq x y z
N MET A 1 10.01 35.89 19.52
CA MET A 1 9.51 35.25 18.29
C MET A 1 10.61 34.33 17.78
N TYR A 2 10.67 33.09 18.26
CA TYR A 2 11.75 32.15 17.92
C TYR A 2 11.38 31.49 16.60
N GLU A 3 11.94 31.97 15.49
CA GLU A 3 11.96 31.18 14.26
C GLU A 3 12.95 30.03 14.47
N ILE A 4 12.43 28.86 14.84
CA ILE A 4 13.16 27.61 14.73
C ILE A 4 13.45 27.44 13.25
N LYS A 5 14.70 27.66 12.86
CA LYS A 5 15.21 27.38 11.51
C LYS A 5 15.16 25.87 11.32
N LEU A 6 14.01 25.35 10.90
CA LEU A 6 13.80 23.92 10.66
C LEU A 6 14.85 23.48 9.62
N GLU A 7 15.83 22.70 10.07
CA GLU A 7 16.80 22.09 9.17
C GLU A 7 16.04 21.23 8.15
N ARG A 8 16.50 21.27 6.90
CA ARG A 8 15.92 20.46 5.81
C ARG A 8 16.67 19.14 5.74
N TRP A 9 15.95 18.06 5.48
CA TRP A 9 16.59 16.82 5.08
C TRP A 9 17.14 16.97 3.67
N GLU A 10 18.46 16.87 3.50
CA GLU A 10 19.05 16.92 2.16
C GLU A 10 18.69 15.66 1.37
N GLY A 11 18.14 15.84 0.17
CA GLY A 11 17.72 14.75 -0.72
C GLY A 11 16.32 14.17 -0.47
N TYR A 12 15.61 14.59 0.59
CA TYR A 12 14.24 14.11 0.87
C TYR A 12 13.18 15.17 0.57
N VAL A 13 12.06 14.72 0.01
CA VAL A 13 10.88 15.55 -0.31
C VAL A 13 9.64 15.08 0.45
N ASP A 14 8.75 16.01 0.80
CA ASP A 14 7.44 15.71 1.36
C ASP A 14 6.50 15.10 0.30
N TRP A 15 5.35 14.61 0.73
CA TRP A 15 4.30 14.06 -0.16
C TRP A 15 3.67 15.10 -1.11
N ARG A 16 4.09 16.37 -1.03
CA ARG A 16 3.71 17.47 -1.93
C ARG A 16 4.90 17.97 -2.77
N SER A 17 5.97 17.18 -2.87
CA SER A 17 7.18 17.49 -3.64
C SER A 17 7.95 18.74 -3.20
N ARG A 18 7.82 19.13 -1.93
CA ARG A 18 8.62 20.22 -1.30
C ARG A 18 9.73 19.62 -0.45
N PRO A 19 10.79 20.37 -0.10
CA PRO A 19 11.86 19.84 0.75
C PRO A 19 11.33 19.38 2.11
N ALA A 20 11.69 18.16 2.52
CA ALA A 20 11.28 17.60 3.80
C ALA A 20 11.96 18.36 4.95
N LEU A 21 11.18 18.69 5.98
CA LEU A 21 11.64 19.42 7.16
C LEU A 21 11.93 18.46 8.32
N VAL A 22 13.10 18.59 8.95
CA VAL A 22 13.51 17.84 10.14
C VAL A 22 12.53 18.14 11.28
N GLY A 23 12.05 17.09 11.94
CA GLY A 23 11.09 17.18 13.05
C GLY A 23 9.62 17.39 12.64
N ARG A 24 9.31 17.69 11.38
CA ARG A 24 7.92 17.85 10.89
C ARG A 24 7.43 16.70 10.01
N HIS A 25 8.33 16.08 9.24
CA HIS A 25 7.98 14.96 8.35
C HIS A 25 8.63 13.67 8.86
N GLY A 26 7.84 12.59 8.94
CA GLY A 26 8.28 11.30 9.47
C GLY A 26 8.47 11.27 10.99
N GLY A 27 9.35 10.38 11.46
CA GLY A 27 9.72 10.25 12.88
C GLY A 27 8.94 9.18 13.65
N MET A 28 9.25 9.08 14.95
CA MET A 28 8.72 8.01 15.83
C MET A 28 7.19 7.99 15.92
N LEU A 29 6.54 9.16 15.89
CA LEU A 29 5.07 9.24 15.96
C LEU A 29 4.42 8.64 14.70
N ALA A 30 4.94 8.95 13.51
CA ALA A 30 4.43 8.38 12.27
C ALA A 30 4.67 6.86 12.22
N ALA A 31 5.86 6.40 12.63
CA ALA A 31 6.18 4.98 12.73
C ALA A 31 5.26 4.24 13.72
N PHE A 32 4.93 4.87 14.85
CA PHE A 32 4.00 4.30 15.83
C PHE A 32 2.60 4.08 15.24
N PHE A 33 2.07 5.03 14.47
CA PHE A 33 0.78 4.83 13.80
C PHE A 33 0.80 3.64 12.83
N VAL A 34 1.83 3.53 12.00
CA VAL A 34 1.99 2.39 11.07
C VAL A 34 2.07 1.08 11.84
N LEU A 35 2.84 1.04 12.93
CA LEU A 35 2.99 -0.14 13.77
C LEU A 35 1.66 -0.55 14.44
N VAL A 36 0.89 0.40 14.97
CA VAL A 36 -0.42 0.11 15.56
C VAL A 36 -1.38 -0.47 14.51
N VAL A 37 -1.40 0.09 13.30
CA VAL A 37 -2.22 -0.44 12.20
C VAL A 37 -1.81 -1.87 11.86
N GLU A 38 -0.52 -2.13 11.73
CA GLU A 38 0.03 -3.47 11.46
C GLU A 38 -0.37 -4.49 12.54
N ILE A 39 -0.30 -4.11 13.82
CA ILE A 39 -0.73 -5.00 14.91
C ILE A 39 -2.24 -5.28 14.83
N LEU A 40 -3.06 -4.25 14.57
CA LEU A 40 -4.51 -4.41 14.47
C LEU A 40 -4.90 -5.28 13.27
N GLU A 41 -4.23 -5.12 12.14
CA GLU A 41 -4.43 -5.94 10.95
C GLU A 41 -4.11 -7.41 11.23
N ASN A 42 -2.95 -7.69 11.85
CA ASN A 42 -2.57 -9.05 12.25
C ASN A 42 -3.56 -9.66 13.25
N LEU A 43 -4.06 -8.86 14.21
CA LEU A 43 -5.07 -9.33 15.16
C LEU A 43 -6.39 -9.66 14.47
N ALA A 44 -6.86 -8.80 13.55
CA ALA A 44 -8.07 -9.04 12.78
C ALA A 44 -7.93 -10.27 11.88
N TYR A 45 -6.76 -10.48 11.28
CA TYR A 45 -6.46 -11.65 10.46
C TYR A 45 -6.57 -12.97 11.26
N LEU A 46 -5.94 -13.03 12.44
CA LEU A 46 -6.02 -14.20 13.32
C LEU A 46 -7.43 -14.42 13.89
N ALA A 47 -8.14 -13.34 14.22
CA ALA A 47 -9.53 -13.41 14.68
C ALA A 47 -10.45 -13.96 13.59
N ASN A 48 -10.30 -13.50 12.34
CA ASN A 48 -11.05 -13.99 11.20
C ASN A 48 -10.75 -15.47 10.92
N ALA A 49 -9.48 -15.87 10.97
CA ALA A 49 -9.08 -17.27 10.82
C ALA A 49 -9.80 -18.17 11.84
N SER A 50 -9.70 -17.81 13.12
CA SER A 50 -10.29 -18.61 14.21
C SER A 50 -11.81 -18.65 14.12
N ASN A 51 -12.45 -17.51 13.85
CA ASN A 51 -13.91 -17.43 13.73
C ASN A 51 -14.42 -18.22 12.51
N LEU A 52 -13.70 -18.18 11.39
CA LEU A 52 -14.10 -18.89 10.18
C LEU A 52 -13.97 -20.41 10.33
N VAL A 53 -12.93 -20.91 11.01
CA VAL A 53 -12.79 -22.36 11.28
C VAL A 53 -13.98 -22.84 12.12
N LEU A 54 -14.34 -22.10 13.18
CA LEU A 54 -15.49 -22.42 14.01
C LEU A 54 -16.80 -22.34 13.22
N TYR A 55 -16.97 -21.30 12.41
CA TYR A 55 -18.16 -21.16 11.58
C TYR A 55 -18.35 -22.34 10.60
N LEU A 56 -17.28 -22.74 9.92
CA LEU A 56 -17.32 -23.84 8.96
C LEU A 56 -17.55 -25.20 9.64
N SER A 57 -16.98 -25.41 10.82
CA SER A 57 -17.20 -26.62 11.63
C SER A 57 -18.65 -26.67 12.16
N ASP A 58 -19.09 -25.62 12.85
CA ASP A 58 -20.28 -25.68 13.69
C ASP A 58 -21.57 -25.40 12.91
N TYR A 59 -21.53 -24.49 11.93
CA TYR A 59 -22.71 -24.06 11.19
C TYR A 59 -22.78 -24.65 9.78
N MET A 60 -21.64 -24.88 9.13
CA MET A 60 -21.59 -25.49 7.80
C MET A 60 -21.34 -27.01 7.84
N HIS A 61 -21.17 -27.57 9.04
CA HIS A 61 -21.01 -29.00 9.30
C HIS A 61 -19.87 -29.65 8.47
N GLN A 62 -18.79 -28.91 8.22
CA GLN A 62 -17.59 -29.46 7.60
C GLN A 62 -16.84 -30.34 8.60
N SER A 63 -16.12 -31.36 8.10
CA SER A 63 -15.20 -32.12 8.95
C SER A 63 -14.08 -31.20 9.46
N PRO A 64 -13.47 -31.47 10.64
CA PRO A 64 -12.41 -30.62 11.17
C PRO A 64 -11.23 -30.43 10.20
N SER A 65 -10.91 -31.46 9.41
CA SER A 65 -9.87 -31.38 8.38
C SER A 65 -10.29 -30.48 7.21
N ASP A 66 -11.54 -30.57 6.75
CA ASP A 66 -12.00 -29.78 5.60
C ASP A 66 -12.15 -28.30 5.96
N ALA A 67 -12.67 -28.01 7.16
CA ALA A 67 -12.75 -26.64 7.67
C ALA A 67 -11.35 -26.01 7.79
N ALA A 68 -10.40 -26.73 8.39
CA ALA A 68 -9.02 -26.24 8.54
C ALA A 68 -8.34 -26.01 7.19
N ASN A 69 -8.52 -26.91 6.21
CA ASN A 69 -7.97 -26.76 4.86
C ASN A 69 -8.57 -25.54 4.16
N ASN A 70 -9.89 -25.38 4.17
CA ASN A 70 -10.56 -24.24 3.53
C ASN A 70 -10.13 -22.90 4.13
N VAL A 71 -10.00 -22.80 5.47
CA VAL A 71 -9.49 -21.58 6.09
C VAL A 71 -8.02 -21.34 5.73
N THR A 72 -7.20 -22.38 5.72
CA THR A 72 -5.77 -22.26 5.35
C THR A 72 -5.61 -21.80 3.90
N ASP A 73 -6.42 -22.31 2.97
CA ASP A 73 -6.42 -21.90 1.57
C ASP A 73 -6.86 -20.45 1.40
N PHE A 74 -7.90 -20.03 2.13
CA PHE A 74 -8.37 -18.64 2.15
C PHE A 74 -7.28 -17.68 2.67
N MET A 75 -6.68 -18.03 3.81
CA MET A 75 -5.57 -17.28 4.42
C MET A 75 -4.34 -17.22 3.50
N GLY A 76 -3.95 -18.35 2.91
CA GLY A 76 -2.85 -18.42 1.95
C GLY A 76 -3.09 -17.57 0.72
N THR A 77 -4.32 -17.55 0.22
CA THR A 77 -4.71 -16.69 -0.92
C THR A 77 -4.61 -15.20 -0.56
N ALA A 78 -4.98 -14.81 0.66
CA ALA A 78 -4.82 -13.42 1.11
C ALA A 78 -3.36 -12.96 1.09
N PHE A 79 -2.40 -13.82 1.49
CA PHE A 79 -0.97 -13.52 1.39
C PHE A 79 -0.49 -13.36 -0.06
N LEU A 80 -0.95 -14.23 -0.96
CA LEU A 80 -0.64 -14.09 -2.39
C LEU A 80 -1.20 -12.79 -2.96
N LEU A 81 -2.40 -12.39 -2.52
CA LEU A 81 -3.01 -11.13 -2.93
C LEU A 81 -2.26 -9.91 -2.37
N ALA A 82 -1.71 -9.99 -1.16
CA ALA A 82 -0.86 -8.95 -0.59
C ALA A 82 0.45 -8.78 -1.39
N LEU A 83 1.10 -9.89 -1.78
CA LEU A 83 2.26 -9.86 -2.69
C LEU A 83 1.91 -9.21 -4.02
N LEU A 84 0.78 -9.60 -4.60
CA LEU A 84 0.28 -9.01 -5.84
C LEU A 84 0.02 -7.51 -5.65
N GLY A 85 -0.64 -7.11 -4.57
CA GLY A 85 -0.91 -5.71 -4.23
C GLY A 85 0.35 -4.86 -4.08
N GLY A 86 1.39 -5.40 -3.42
CA GLY A 86 2.70 -4.74 -3.32
C GLY A 86 3.35 -4.55 -4.69
N PHE A 87 3.37 -5.61 -5.52
CA PHE A 87 3.87 -5.51 -6.90
C PHE A 87 3.09 -4.47 -7.71
N LEU A 88 1.76 -4.46 -7.63
CA LEU A 88 0.94 -3.46 -8.32
C LEU A 88 1.20 -2.05 -7.78
N SER A 89 1.41 -1.89 -6.47
CA SER A 89 1.72 -0.59 -5.87
C SER A 89 3.01 -0.02 -6.46
N ASP A 90 4.07 -0.82 -6.51
CA ASP A 90 5.37 -0.39 -7.01
C ASP A 90 5.35 -0.17 -8.53
N ALA A 91 4.79 -1.14 -9.27
CA ALA A 91 4.73 -1.10 -10.72
C ALA A 91 3.78 -0.01 -11.22
N PHE A 92 2.54 0.08 -10.72
CA PHE A 92 1.56 1.03 -11.25
C PHE A 92 1.68 2.40 -10.60
N PHE A 93 1.83 2.60 -9.29
CA PHE A 93 1.87 3.99 -8.80
C PHE A 93 3.09 4.78 -9.25
N THR A 94 4.23 4.14 -9.52
CA THR A 94 5.37 4.87 -10.13
C THR A 94 5.38 4.77 -11.66
N ALA A 95 5.14 3.60 -12.24
CA ALA A 95 5.20 3.45 -13.71
C ALA A 95 3.94 3.94 -14.43
N TYR A 96 2.74 3.90 -13.84
CA TYR A 96 1.54 4.52 -14.43
C TYR A 96 1.73 6.03 -14.61
N HIS A 97 2.33 6.70 -13.62
CA HIS A 97 2.65 8.13 -13.73
C HIS A 97 3.66 8.40 -14.86
N ILE A 98 4.71 7.59 -14.97
CA ILE A 98 5.70 7.71 -16.06
C ILE A 98 5.07 7.42 -17.42
N TYR A 99 4.24 6.37 -17.53
CA TYR A 99 3.57 5.98 -18.76
C TYR A 99 2.57 7.05 -19.22
N LEU A 100 1.78 7.61 -18.30
CA LEU A 100 0.88 8.72 -18.60
C LEU A 100 1.64 9.97 -19.07
N ILE A 101 2.75 10.31 -18.40
CA ILE A 101 3.59 11.45 -18.81
C ILE A 101 4.16 11.22 -20.21
N SER A 102 4.70 10.03 -20.48
CA SER A 102 5.25 9.68 -21.80
C SER A 102 4.17 9.74 -22.90
N ALA A 103 3.00 9.16 -22.64
CA ALA A 103 1.87 9.20 -23.58
C ALA A 103 1.37 10.64 -23.83
N ALA A 104 1.32 11.47 -22.79
CA ALA A 104 0.96 12.88 -22.93
C ALA A 104 1.99 13.67 -23.75
N ILE A 105 3.28 13.42 -23.54
CA ILE A 105 4.36 14.04 -24.32
C ILE A 105 4.26 13.64 -25.80
N GLU A 106 4.09 12.35 -26.09
CA GLU A 106 3.95 11.85 -27.46
C GLU A 106 2.71 12.44 -28.17
N PHE A 107 1.59 12.54 -27.46
CA PHE A 107 0.38 13.18 -27.97
C PHE A 107 0.60 14.66 -28.27
N LEU A 108 1.27 15.39 -27.37
CA LEU A 108 1.57 16.81 -27.54
C LEU A 108 2.52 17.05 -28.72
N ILE A 109 3.57 16.22 -28.86
CA ILE A 109 4.50 16.28 -30.00
C ILE A 109 3.76 15.97 -31.31
N SER A 110 2.89 14.95 -31.32
CA SER A 110 2.10 14.60 -32.50
C SER A 110 1.14 15.72 -32.91
N ARG A 111 0.54 16.42 -31.96
CA ARG A 111 -0.28 17.62 -32.22
C ARG A 111 0.55 18.77 -32.79
N CYS A 112 1.77 18.97 -32.27
CA CYS A 112 2.69 19.99 -32.75
C CYS A 112 3.14 19.68 -34.20
N HIS A 113 3.57 18.45 -34.47
CA HIS A 113 3.95 18.00 -35.81
C HIS A 113 2.82 18.15 -36.83
N ASN A 114 1.57 17.82 -36.45
CA ASN A 114 0.41 17.97 -37.31
C ASN A 114 -0.08 19.43 -37.46
N SER A 115 0.46 20.38 -36.69
CA SER A 115 0.17 21.81 -36.84
C SER A 115 1.22 22.57 -37.65
N TYR A 116 2.39 21.96 -37.90
CA TYR A 116 3.49 22.49 -38.73
C TYR A 116 3.52 21.89 -40.14
N ARG A 117 2.56 21.03 -40.49
CA ARG A 117 2.34 20.48 -41.83
C ARG A 117 0.98 20.94 -42.34
#